data_AF-A0A925WGS4-F1
#
_entry.id   AF-A0A925WGS4-F1
#
_cell.length_a   1.000
_cell.length_b   1.000
_cell.length_c   1.000
_cell.angle_alpha   90.00
_cell.angle_beta   90.00
_cell.angle_gamma   90.00
#
_symmetry.space_group_name_H-M   'P 1'
#
loop_
_entity.id
_entity.type
_entity.pdbx_description
1 polymer ?
#
loop_
_entity_poly.entity_id
_entity_poly.type
_entity_poly.pdbx_seq_one_letter_code
_entity_poly.pdbx_strand_id
1 'polypeptide(L)'
;TTLDAGTRVGRYILQDFLGGIWKPLGDTKHFGANMLASGLMVCGWGFFLIQGVRDPLGGINSLWPLFGIANQMLAAIALCLAVTILLKMQLVPRPPGSATRGRPALAFIALVPLVWLLSVAMTAGVQKIWHSDPRIGFLAQARQLNAKAPQLELDLTAAKLTSDSERIAAAAKALRANRTLEFNQRLDAVVAGTFLTLVSIIVLISLREWILLLARRKIAELRETPPTWLPDYAIAETRPANIASLVALGFALIKEVSGEAHLDRAQQAQSCECETHKELAATTGAVAKTEQQIYVETTEQRFNGIRRCC
;
A
#
# COMPACT_ATOMS: atom_id res chain seq x y z
N THR A 1 10.70 -4.78 -3.26
CA THR A 1 10.64 -3.32 -3.55
C THR A 1 10.46 -2.47 -2.31
N THR A 2 9.42 -2.66 -1.48
CA THR A 2 9.18 -1.84 -0.27
C THR A 2 10.21 -2.05 0.85
N LEU A 3 10.63 -3.29 1.09
CA LEU A 3 11.64 -3.58 2.11
C LEU A 3 13.03 -3.00 1.77
N ASP A 4 13.41 -3.07 0.50
CA ASP A 4 14.68 -2.52 0.01
C ASP A 4 14.69 -0.98 0.07
N ALA A 5 13.64 -0.34 -0.48
CA ALA A 5 13.46 1.10 -0.37
C ALA A 5 13.36 1.56 1.10
N GLY A 6 12.64 0.80 1.93
CA GLY A 6 12.46 1.05 3.34
C GLY A 6 13.74 0.93 4.16
N THR A 7 14.66 0.03 3.78
CA THR A 7 15.98 -0.08 4.45
C THR A 7 16.86 1.13 4.12
N ARG A 8 16.81 1.60 2.88
CA ARG A 8 17.57 2.79 2.45
C ARG A 8 17.06 4.05 3.15
N VAL A 9 15.75 4.28 3.15
CA VAL A 9 15.11 5.42 3.83
C VAL A 9 15.25 5.30 5.35
N GLY A 10 15.04 4.09 5.89
CA GLY A 10 15.15 3.80 7.32
C GLY A 10 16.53 4.10 7.89
N ARG A 11 17.60 3.83 7.14
CA ARG A 11 18.95 4.25 7.54
C ARG A 11 19.06 5.76 7.70
N TYR A 12 18.56 6.54 6.74
CA TYR A 12 18.59 8.01 6.83
C TYR A 12 17.76 8.53 8.00
N ILE A 13 16.56 7.99 8.22
CA ILE A 13 15.69 8.35 9.36
C ILE A 13 16.38 8.00 10.68
N LEU A 14 17.01 6.83 10.78
CA LEU A 14 17.74 6.39 11.97
C LEU A 14 18.96 7.28 12.23
N GLN A 15 19.67 7.70 11.19
CA GLN A 15 20.79 8.64 11.30
C GLN A 15 20.33 10.03 11.72
N ASP A 16 19.21 10.54 11.21
CA ASP A 16 18.63 11.82 11.65
C ASP A 16 18.25 11.75 13.14
N PHE A 17 17.63 10.66 13.57
CA PHE A 17 17.28 10.44 14.97
C PHE A 17 18.53 10.34 15.87
N LEU A 18 19.51 9.51 15.48
CA LEU A 18 20.78 9.36 16.21
C LEU A 18 21.59 10.66 16.21
N GLY A 19 21.52 11.46 15.15
CA GLY A 19 22.14 12.78 15.06
C GLY A 19 21.54 13.80 16.03
N GLY A 20 20.26 13.65 16.37
CA GLY A 20 19.60 14.41 17.43
C GLY A 20 20.07 14.06 18.83
N ILE A 21 20.52 12.81 19.06
CA ILE A 21 21.08 12.35 20.34
C ILE A 21 22.57 12.70 20.44
N TRP A 22 23.33 12.43 19.36
CA TRP A 22 24.75 12.70 19.29
C TRP A 22 25.17 13.11 17.87
N LYS A 23 25.57 14.37 17.70
CA LYS A 23 25.95 14.99 16.41
C LYS A 23 26.84 14.15 15.48
N PRO A 24 27.88 13.44 15.95
CA PRO A 24 28.73 12.62 15.08
C PRO A 24 28.02 11.43 14.43
N LEU A 25 26.93 10.91 15.03
CA LEU A 25 26.18 9.78 14.48
C LEU A 25 25.22 10.19 13.37
N GLY A 26 24.90 11.48 13.26
CA GLY A 26 24.12 12.03 12.15
C GLY A 26 24.96 12.28 10.89
N ASP A 27 26.29 12.17 10.96
CA ASP A 27 27.15 12.41 9.80
C ASP A 27 27.13 11.24 8.81
N THR A 28 26.37 11.42 7.73
CA THR A 28 26.27 10.48 6.61
C THR A 28 27.60 10.21 5.89
N LYS A 29 28.59 11.10 6.01
CA LYS A 29 29.92 10.95 5.40
C LYS A 29 30.88 10.14 6.27
N HIS A 30 30.59 10.02 7.57
CA HIS A 30 31.44 9.27 8.48
C HIS A 30 31.18 7.76 8.34
N PHE A 31 32.22 7.01 7.94
CA PHE A 31 32.12 5.57 7.68
C PHE A 31 31.62 4.79 8.91
N GLY A 32 32.08 5.13 10.12
CA GLY A 32 31.67 4.46 11.35
C GLY A 32 30.18 4.66 11.68
N ALA A 33 29.68 5.89 11.56
CA ALA A 33 28.27 6.20 11.81
C ALA A 33 27.37 5.54 10.76
N ASN A 34 27.82 5.50 9.51
CA ASN A 34 27.08 4.86 8.43
C ASN A 34 27.05 3.33 8.57
N MET A 35 28.16 2.70 8.96
CA MET A 35 28.22 1.27 9.22
C MET A 35 27.35 0.89 10.44
N LEU A 36 27.39 1.69 11.50
CA LEU A 36 26.55 1.48 12.68
C LEU A 36 25.06 1.58 12.34
N ALA A 37 24.62 2.64 11.66
CA ALA A 37 23.22 2.81 11.28
C ALA A 37 22.74 1.70 10.34
N SER A 38 23.58 1.29 9.39
CA SER A 38 23.28 0.17 8.50
C SER A 38 23.19 -1.16 9.26
N GLY A 39 24.15 -1.43 10.15
CA GLY A 39 24.18 -2.62 10.99
C GLY A 39 22.96 -2.71 11.90
N LEU A 40 22.58 -1.61 12.56
CA LEU A 40 21.37 -1.54 13.38
C LEU A 40 20.11 -1.79 12.55
N MET A 41 20.01 -1.22 11.35
CA MET A 41 18.87 -1.44 10.47
C MET A 41 18.77 -2.90 10.01
N VAL A 42 19.89 -3.51 9.59
CA VAL A 42 19.96 -4.91 9.18
C VAL A 42 19.66 -5.85 10.36
N CYS A 43 20.21 -5.57 11.55
CA CYS A 43 19.91 -6.33 12.77
C CYS A 43 18.43 -6.22 13.16
N GLY A 44 17.81 -5.04 13.01
CA GLY A 44 16.38 -4.86 13.23
C GLY A 44 15.53 -5.73 12.29
N TRP A 45 15.85 -5.73 10.99
CA TRP A 45 15.20 -6.63 10.03
C TRP A 45 15.48 -8.11 10.32
N GLY A 46 16.72 -8.46 10.68
CA GLY A 46 17.12 -9.80 11.07
C GLY A 46 16.35 -10.31 12.29
N PHE A 47 16.16 -9.45 13.30
CA PHE A 47 15.32 -9.75 14.46
C PHE A 47 13.87 -10.02 14.03
N PHE A 48 13.28 -9.17 13.17
CA PHE A 48 11.93 -9.42 12.65
C PHE A 48 11.81 -10.74 11.89
N LEU A 49 12.81 -11.12 11.08
CA LEU A 49 12.82 -12.42 10.40
C LEU A 49 12.89 -13.59 11.39
N ILE A 50 13.77 -13.50 12.39
CA ILE A 50 13.89 -14.52 13.42
C ILE A 50 12.57 -14.66 14.19
N GLN A 51 11.92 -13.55 14.54
CA GLN A 51 10.63 -13.59 15.21
C GLN A 51 9.52 -14.17 14.32
N GLY A 52 9.55 -13.86 13.02
CA GLY A 52 8.64 -14.43 12.04
C GLY A 52 8.75 -15.94 11.90
N VAL A 53 9.96 -16.49 11.98
CA VAL A 53 10.20 -17.94 11.93
C VAL A 53 9.85 -18.63 13.26
N ARG A 54 10.19 -18.00 14.39
CA ARG A 54 9.99 -18.60 15.73
C ARG A 54 8.55 -18.52 16.23
N ASP A 55 7.77 -17.52 15.81
CA ASP A 55 6.36 -17.39 16.13
C ASP A 55 5.51 -17.29 14.85
N PRO A 56 5.13 -18.44 14.26
CA PRO A 56 4.38 -18.50 13.01
C PRO A 56 2.94 -17.96 13.13
N LEU A 57 2.44 -17.74 14.34
CA LEU A 57 1.05 -17.30 14.58
C LEU A 57 0.98 -15.83 15.01
N GLY A 58 1.99 -15.31 15.71
CA GLY A 58 1.97 -13.95 16.28
C GLY A 58 2.78 -12.89 15.52
N GLY A 59 3.91 -13.24 14.89
CA GLY A 59 4.86 -12.24 14.38
C GLY A 59 4.49 -11.63 13.02
N ILE A 60 4.84 -12.31 11.93
CA ILE A 60 4.71 -11.78 10.56
C ILE A 60 3.23 -11.58 10.16
N ASN A 61 2.36 -12.50 10.56
CA ASN A 61 0.96 -12.50 10.12
C ASN A 61 0.14 -11.35 10.69
N SER A 62 0.50 -10.82 11.88
CA SER A 62 -0.15 -9.63 12.47
C SER A 62 0.42 -8.32 11.94
N LEU A 63 1.69 -8.30 11.53
CA LEU A 63 2.35 -7.08 11.03
C LEU A 63 1.92 -6.68 9.61
N TRP A 64 1.54 -7.65 8.79
CA TRP A 64 1.12 -7.40 7.40
C TRP A 64 -0.07 -6.44 7.28
N PRO A 65 -1.16 -6.63 8.05
CA PRO A 65 -2.25 -5.66 8.13
C PRO A 65 -1.80 -4.25 8.50
N LEU A 66 -0.85 -4.11 9.43
CA LEU A 66 -0.31 -2.82 9.86
C LEU A 66 0.46 -2.12 8.73
N PHE A 67 1.30 -2.85 7.99
CA PHE A 67 2.04 -2.29 6.85
C PHE A 67 1.09 -1.78 5.76
N GLY A 68 0.02 -2.52 5.48
CA GLY A 68 -1.00 -2.10 4.51
C GLY A 68 -1.68 -0.78 4.92
N ILE A 69 -2.12 -0.68 6.18
CA ILE A 69 -2.76 0.53 6.70
C ILE A 69 -1.76 1.70 6.70
N ALA A 70 -0.54 1.50 7.19
CA ALA A 70 0.49 2.54 7.23
C ALA A 70 0.83 3.10 5.85
N ASN A 71 0.94 2.25 4.82
CA ASN A 71 1.21 2.71 3.46
C ASN A 71 0.08 3.57 2.89
N GLN A 72 -1.17 3.19 3.13
CA GLN A 72 -2.31 4.00 2.69
C GLN A 72 -2.33 5.36 3.39
N MET A 73 -2.01 5.39 4.69
CA MET A 73 -1.91 6.63 5.46
C MET A 73 -0.77 7.54 4.95
N LEU A 74 0.40 6.98 4.60
CA LEU A 74 1.49 7.73 3.98
C LEU A 74 1.10 8.27 2.60
N ALA A 75 0.38 7.50 1.79
CA ALA A 75 -0.14 7.96 0.51
C ALA A 75 -1.11 9.13 0.69
N ALA A 76 -1.96 9.11 1.71
CA ALA A 76 -2.85 10.23 2.04
C ALA A 76 -2.07 11.51 2.35
N ILE A 77 -1.01 11.40 3.16
CA ILE A 77 -0.14 12.54 3.52
C ILE A 77 0.57 13.08 2.27
N ALA A 78 1.13 12.20 1.44
CA ALA A 78 1.81 12.59 0.21
C ALA A 78 0.86 13.31 -0.76
N LEU A 79 -0.37 12.82 -0.91
CA LEU A 79 -1.39 13.45 -1.74
C LEU A 79 -1.84 14.80 -1.16
N CYS A 80 -1.95 14.94 0.17
CA CYS A 80 -2.22 16.24 0.81
C CYS A 80 -1.11 17.26 0.50
N LEU A 81 0.15 16.83 0.56
CA LEU A 81 1.29 17.67 0.20
C LEU A 81 1.25 18.04 -1.29
N ALA A 82 1.00 17.08 -2.18
CA ALA A 82 0.88 17.32 -3.61
C ALA A 82 -0.22 18.33 -3.95
N VAL A 83 -1.41 18.21 -3.35
CA VAL A 83 -2.50 19.20 -3.50
C VAL A 83 -2.04 20.59 -3.04
N THR A 84 -1.36 20.67 -1.90
CA THR A 84 -0.86 21.94 -1.34
C THR A 84 0.14 22.62 -2.27
N ILE A 85 1.10 21.86 -2.81
CA ILE A 85 2.12 22.35 -3.75
C ILE A 85 1.47 22.82 -5.03
N LEU A 86 0.64 21.98 -5.65
CA LEU A 86 -0.06 22.33 -6.89
C LEU A 86 -0.92 23.59 -6.70
N LEU A 87 -1.65 23.69 -5.60
CA LEU A 87 -2.47 24.86 -5.31
C LEU A 87 -1.62 26.13 -5.19
N LYS A 88 -0.48 26.08 -4.49
CA LYS A 88 0.44 27.22 -4.38
C LYS A 88 1.02 27.60 -5.75
N MET A 89 1.48 26.64 -6.55
CA MET A 89 1.99 26.87 -7.91
C MET A 89 0.99 27.59 -8.82
N GLN A 90 -0.31 27.34 -8.64
CA GLN A 90 -1.36 27.95 -9.46
C GLN A 90 -1.86 29.30 -8.93
N LEU A 91 -1.71 29.55 -7.63
CA LEU A 91 -2.12 30.81 -6.99
C LEU A 91 -1.03 31.88 -6.99
N VAL A 92 0.25 31.52 -7.18
CA VAL A 92 1.34 32.50 -7.25
C VAL A 92 1.21 33.40 -8.49
N PRO A 93 1.30 34.74 -8.32
CA PRO A 93 1.36 35.67 -9.44
C PRO A 93 2.55 35.36 -10.35
N ARG A 94 2.29 35.13 -11.64
CA ARG A 94 3.35 34.91 -12.62
C ARG A 94 3.99 36.24 -13.06
N PRO A 95 5.29 36.23 -13.43
CA PRO A 95 5.94 37.41 -13.96
C PRO A 95 5.22 37.93 -15.22
N PRO A 96 5.23 39.26 -15.46
CA PRO A 96 4.62 39.86 -16.63
C PRO A 96 5.27 39.31 -17.91
N GLY A 97 4.45 38.79 -18.84
CA GLY A 97 4.91 38.17 -20.09
C GLY A 97 4.62 36.66 -20.24
N SER A 98 4.16 35.98 -19.19
CA SER A 98 3.69 34.59 -19.27
C SER A 98 2.32 34.50 -19.96
N ALA A 99 2.24 33.76 -21.07
CA ALA A 99 0.98 33.53 -21.81
C ALA A 99 -0.01 32.60 -21.07
N THR A 100 0.45 31.87 -20.05
CA THR A 100 -0.34 30.86 -19.35
C THR A 100 -0.96 31.42 -18.07
N ARG A 101 -2.29 31.50 -18.00
CA ARG A 101 -3.04 31.83 -16.77
C ARG A 101 -2.93 30.68 -15.76
N GLY A 102 -2.78 30.99 -14.47
CA GLY A 102 -2.85 29.99 -13.39
C GLY A 102 -4.18 29.25 -13.42
N ARG A 103 -4.15 27.91 -13.39
CA ARG A 103 -5.33 27.04 -13.44
C ARG A 103 -5.41 26.28 -12.12
N PRO A 104 -6.08 26.83 -11.07
CA PRO A 104 -6.22 26.13 -9.79
C PRO A 104 -6.92 24.77 -9.95
N ALA A 105 -7.65 24.57 -11.05
CA ALA A 105 -8.21 23.29 -11.43
C ALA A 105 -7.18 22.14 -11.56
N LEU A 106 -5.91 22.43 -11.80
CA LEU A 106 -4.86 21.38 -11.83
C LEU A 106 -4.68 20.69 -10.47
N ALA A 107 -5.03 21.34 -9.36
CA ALA A 107 -5.00 20.71 -8.04
C ALA A 107 -6.00 19.54 -7.92
N PHE A 108 -7.05 19.49 -8.75
CA PHE A 108 -8.01 18.36 -8.75
C PHE A 108 -7.37 17.03 -9.13
N ILE A 109 -6.27 17.05 -9.90
CA ILE A 109 -5.55 15.83 -10.29
C ILE A 109 -5.07 15.06 -9.06
N ALA A 110 -4.64 15.76 -8.00
CA ALA A 110 -4.25 15.15 -6.73
C ALA A 110 -5.41 15.07 -5.73
N LEU A 111 -6.38 15.99 -5.79
CA LEU A 111 -7.49 16.05 -4.83
C LEU A 111 -8.49 14.90 -5.02
N VAL A 112 -8.84 14.54 -6.26
CA VAL A 112 -9.78 13.44 -6.54
C VAL A 112 -9.26 12.10 -5.98
N PRO A 113 -8.03 11.64 -6.29
CA PRO A 113 -7.50 10.41 -5.71
C PRO A 113 -7.32 10.52 -4.19
N LEU A 114 -7.01 11.71 -3.65
CA LEU A 114 -6.96 11.92 -2.21
C LEU A 114 -8.31 11.67 -1.53
N VAL A 115 -9.39 12.26 -2.05
CA VAL A 115 -10.75 12.11 -1.50
C VAL A 115 -11.17 10.64 -1.55
N TRP A 116 -10.93 9.96 -2.67
CA TRP A 116 -11.20 8.53 -2.79
C TRP A 116 -10.42 7.71 -1.76
N LEU A 117 -9.11 7.92 -1.69
CA LEU A 117 -8.23 7.18 -0.79
C LEU A 117 -8.58 7.43 0.68
N LEU A 118 -8.86 8.68 1.07
CA LEU A 118 -9.33 9.01 2.41
C LEU A 118 -10.67 8.33 2.73
N SER A 119 -11.61 8.34 1.78
CA SER A 119 -12.93 7.72 1.98
C SER A 119 -12.80 6.23 2.27
N VAL A 120 -12.03 5.50 1.47
CA VAL A 120 -11.82 4.05 1.65
C VAL A 120 -11.01 3.77 2.92
N ALA A 121 -9.89 4.48 3.11
CA ALA A 121 -8.96 4.16 4.18
C ALA A 121 -9.48 4.56 5.57
N MET A 122 -10.19 5.69 5.69
CA MET A 122 -10.83 6.08 6.95
C MET A 122 -11.97 5.12 7.30
N THR A 123 -12.82 4.77 6.33
CA THR A 123 -13.92 3.82 6.56
C THR A 123 -13.39 2.45 6.98
N ALA A 124 -12.39 1.93 6.27
CA ALA A 124 -11.75 0.66 6.59
C ALA A 124 -11.06 0.69 7.97
N GLY A 125 -10.38 1.78 8.31
CA GLY A 125 -9.72 1.94 9.61
C GLY A 125 -10.71 1.95 10.78
N VAL A 126 -11.82 2.67 10.64
CA VAL A 126 -12.88 2.69 11.66
C VAL A 126 -13.53 1.31 11.79
N GLN A 127 -13.85 0.64 10.68
CA GLN A 127 -14.38 -0.73 10.73
C GLN A 127 -13.38 -1.70 11.38
N LYS A 128 -12.09 -1.62 11.06
CA LYS A 128 -11.07 -2.48 11.65
C LYS A 128 -10.95 -2.34 13.17
N ILE A 129 -11.24 -1.17 13.75
CA ILE A 129 -11.17 -0.98 15.19
C ILE A 129 -12.48 -1.39 15.88
N TRP A 130 -13.63 -0.94 15.36
CA TRP A 130 -14.91 -1.00 16.09
C TRP A 130 -15.94 -1.99 15.56
N HIS A 131 -15.69 -2.67 14.43
CA HIS A 131 -16.68 -3.60 13.88
C HIS A 131 -16.99 -4.76 14.85
N SER A 132 -18.27 -5.13 14.96
CA SER A 132 -18.77 -6.13 15.91
C SER A 132 -18.37 -7.56 15.54
N ASP A 133 -18.24 -7.86 14.25
CA ASP A 133 -17.74 -9.14 13.76
C ASP A 133 -16.24 -9.32 14.11
N PRO A 134 -15.86 -10.37 14.86
CA PRO A 134 -14.47 -10.70 15.19
C PRO A 134 -13.57 -10.95 13.99
N ARG A 135 -14.12 -11.22 12.80
CA ARG A 135 -13.35 -11.39 11.56
C ARG A 135 -12.85 -10.05 11.00
N ILE A 136 -13.52 -8.97 11.36
CA ILE A 136 -13.26 -7.64 10.83
C ILE A 136 -12.61 -6.77 11.91
N GLY A 137 -13.18 -6.71 13.11
CA GLY A 137 -12.79 -5.80 14.18
C GLY A 137 -11.76 -6.36 15.14
N PHE A 138 -10.65 -5.64 15.34
CA PHE A 138 -9.57 -5.98 16.27
C PHE A 138 -10.05 -6.09 17.72
N LEU A 139 -10.89 -5.14 18.18
CA LEU A 139 -11.43 -5.17 19.54
C LEU A 139 -12.43 -6.32 19.75
N ALA A 140 -13.21 -6.66 18.74
CA ALA A 140 -14.12 -7.81 18.79
C ALA A 140 -13.35 -9.13 18.84
N GLN A 141 -12.28 -9.24 18.05
CA GLN A 141 -11.39 -10.39 18.05
C GLN A 141 -10.66 -10.57 19.39
N ALA A 142 -10.15 -9.47 19.97
CA ALA A 142 -9.52 -9.49 21.28
C ALA A 142 -10.50 -9.98 22.38
N ARG A 143 -11.77 -9.55 22.35
CA ARG A 143 -12.80 -10.04 23.29
C ARG A 143 -13.08 -11.53 23.10
N GLN A 144 -13.14 -12.01 21.85
CA GLN A 144 -13.36 -13.43 21.58
C GLN A 144 -12.20 -14.30 22.06
N LEU A 145 -10.96 -13.85 21.87
CA LEU A 145 -9.76 -14.53 22.37
C LEU A 145 -9.71 -14.54 23.90
N ASN A 146 -10.07 -13.43 24.53
CA ASN A 146 -10.19 -13.34 25.99
C ASN A 146 -11.24 -14.32 26.54
N ALA A 147 -12.41 -14.42 25.89
CA ALA A 147 -13.47 -15.36 26.28
C ALA A 147 -13.04 -16.84 26.18
N LYS A 148 -12.10 -17.18 25.29
CA LYS A 148 -11.54 -18.54 25.16
C LYS A 148 -10.43 -18.84 26.16
N ALA A 149 -9.82 -17.82 26.76
CA ALA A 149 -8.72 -17.97 27.70
C ALA A 149 -9.03 -18.89 28.91
N PRO A 150 -10.16 -18.78 29.62
CA PRO A 150 -10.43 -19.64 30.77
C PRO A 150 -10.59 -21.11 30.38
N GLN A 151 -11.18 -21.40 29.22
CA GLN A 151 -11.30 -22.77 28.72
C GLN A 151 -9.93 -23.38 28.40
N LEU A 152 -9.04 -22.61 27.75
CA LEU A 152 -7.67 -23.04 27.47
C LEU A 152 -6.83 -23.25 28.74
N GLU A 153 -7.10 -22.48 29.81
CA GLU A 153 -6.47 -22.68 31.11
C GLU A 153 -6.94 -23.96 31.79
N LEU A 154 -8.23 -24.28 31.70
CA LEU A 154 -8.81 -25.55 32.14
C LEU A 154 -8.25 -26.74 31.35
N ASP A 155 -8.08 -26.60 30.04
CA ASP A 155 -7.48 -27.65 29.20
C ASP A 155 -6.02 -27.90 29.57
N LEU A 156 -5.28 -26.84 29.92
CA LEU A 156 -3.91 -26.96 30.40
C LEU A 156 -3.81 -27.62 31.78
N THR A 157 -4.71 -27.30 32.71
CA THR A 157 -4.73 -27.96 34.02
C THR A 157 -5.15 -29.43 33.88
N ALA A 158 -6.14 -29.74 33.04
CA ALA A 158 -6.53 -31.10 32.71
C ALA A 158 -5.38 -31.90 32.08
N ALA A 159 -4.64 -31.32 31.14
CA ALA A 159 -3.48 -31.96 30.52
C ALA A 159 -2.36 -32.25 31.54
N LYS A 160 -2.14 -31.34 32.50
CA LYS A 160 -1.16 -31.54 33.59
C LYS A 160 -1.52 -32.70 34.51
N LEU A 161 -2.81 -32.97 34.73
CA LEU A 161 -3.28 -34.09 35.54
C LEU A 161 -2.99 -35.45 34.88
N THR A 162 -3.01 -35.51 33.55
CA THR A 162 -2.70 -36.74 32.80
C THR A 162 -1.19 -37.06 32.68
N SER A 163 -0.29 -36.19 33.19
CA SER A 163 1.18 -36.36 33.11
C SER A 163 1.76 -36.66 31.72
N ASP A 164 0.99 -36.37 30.66
CA ASP A 164 1.38 -36.57 29.27
C ASP A 164 2.10 -35.32 28.76
N SER A 165 3.42 -35.45 28.52
CA SER A 165 4.28 -34.33 28.14
C SER A 165 3.88 -33.69 26.80
N GLU A 166 3.33 -34.47 25.87
CA GLU A 166 2.92 -33.97 24.55
C GLU A 166 1.63 -33.15 24.65
N ARG A 167 0.64 -33.64 25.41
CA ARG A 167 -0.62 -32.91 25.64
C ARG A 167 -0.40 -31.64 26.45
N ILE A 168 0.49 -31.65 27.44
CA ILE A 168 0.88 -30.46 28.19
C ILE A 168 1.53 -29.43 27.27
N ALA A 169 2.45 -29.84 26.39
CA ALA A 169 3.10 -28.96 25.44
C ALA A 169 2.10 -28.34 24.44
N ALA A 170 1.17 -29.14 23.92
CA ALA A 170 0.13 -28.67 23.00
C ALA A 170 -0.82 -27.66 23.65
N ALA A 171 -1.33 -27.96 24.85
CA ALA A 171 -2.22 -27.06 25.59
C ALA A 171 -1.50 -25.76 25.99
N ALA A 172 -0.23 -25.84 26.44
CA ALA A 172 0.57 -24.67 26.78
C ALA A 172 0.85 -23.79 25.55
N LYS A 173 1.10 -24.39 24.39
CA LYS A 173 1.28 -23.68 23.12
C LYS A 173 -0.01 -22.97 22.70
N ALA A 174 -1.16 -23.64 22.80
CA ALA A 174 -2.46 -23.06 22.46
C ALA A 174 -2.81 -21.85 23.35
N LEU A 175 -2.60 -21.96 24.67
CA LEU A 175 -2.83 -20.85 25.60
C LEU A 175 -1.88 -19.67 25.33
N ARG A 176 -0.59 -19.93 25.09
CA ARG A 176 0.37 -18.88 24.72
C ARG A 176 -0.01 -18.20 23.41
N ALA A 177 -0.35 -18.96 22.38
CA ALA A 177 -0.78 -18.41 21.09
C ALA A 177 -2.01 -17.52 21.25
N ASN A 178 -3.02 -17.95 22.03
CA ASN A 178 -4.21 -17.16 22.30
C ASN A 178 -3.90 -15.81 22.98
N ARG A 179 -3.01 -15.82 23.99
CA ARG A 179 -2.57 -14.60 24.69
C ARG A 179 -1.78 -13.65 23.78
N THR A 180 -0.87 -14.19 22.95
CA THR A 180 -0.12 -13.38 21.98
C THR A 180 -1.06 -12.73 20.96
N LEU A 181 -2.00 -13.50 20.42
CA LEU A 181 -2.99 -12.99 19.47
C LEU A 181 -3.87 -11.90 20.12
N GLU A 182 -4.31 -12.09 21.36
CA GLU A 182 -5.09 -11.07 22.08
C GLU A 182 -4.30 -9.77 22.24
N PHE A 183 -3.04 -9.87 22.68
CA PHE A 183 -2.16 -8.72 22.83
C PHE A 183 -1.95 -8.00 21.50
N ASN A 184 -1.65 -8.75 20.44
CA ASN A 184 -1.47 -8.19 19.10
C ASN A 184 -2.71 -7.45 18.61
N GLN A 185 -3.91 -8.02 18.78
CA GLN A 185 -5.14 -7.35 18.36
C GLN A 185 -5.41 -6.05 19.12
N ARG A 186 -5.07 -6.00 20.42
CA ARG A 186 -5.16 -4.76 21.19
C ARG A 186 -4.13 -3.72 20.74
N LEU A 187 -2.89 -4.16 20.47
CA LEU A 187 -1.83 -3.32 19.96
C LEU A 187 -2.20 -2.75 18.58
N ASP A 188 -2.71 -3.60 17.69
CA ASP A 188 -3.14 -3.23 16.34
C ASP A 188 -4.28 -2.20 16.38
N ALA A 189 -5.24 -2.35 17.31
CA ALA A 189 -6.29 -1.36 17.54
C ALA A 189 -5.74 0.01 17.98
N VAL A 190 -4.78 0.03 18.90
CA VAL A 190 -4.14 1.27 19.39
C VAL A 190 -3.32 1.93 18.29
N VAL A 191 -2.51 1.15 17.56
CA VAL A 191 -1.67 1.65 16.47
C VAL A 191 -2.53 2.20 15.34
N ALA A 192 -3.56 1.47 14.92
CA ALA A 192 -4.50 1.93 13.90
C ALA A 192 -5.23 3.23 14.33
N GLY A 193 -5.69 3.30 15.59
CA GLY A 193 -6.33 4.51 16.12
C GLY A 193 -5.39 5.72 16.14
N THR A 194 -4.11 5.50 16.48
CA THR A 194 -3.08 6.55 16.46
C THR A 194 -2.85 7.07 15.04
N PHE A 195 -2.72 6.18 14.05
CA PHE A 195 -2.55 6.58 12.65
C PHE A 195 -3.76 7.33 12.10
N LEU A 196 -4.98 6.86 12.36
CA LEU A 196 -6.21 7.54 11.95
C LEU A 196 -6.29 8.96 12.52
N THR A 197 -5.94 9.11 13.79
CA THR A 197 -5.92 10.41 14.46
C THR A 197 -4.88 11.34 13.82
N LEU A 198 -3.65 10.85 13.62
CA LEU A 198 -2.56 11.61 13.01
C LEU A 198 -2.91 12.07 11.58
N VAL A 199 -3.41 11.18 10.74
CA VAL A 199 -3.81 11.54 9.38
C VAL A 199 -4.98 12.52 9.38
N SER A 200 -5.96 12.33 10.26
CA SER A 200 -7.07 13.28 10.40
C SER A 200 -6.57 14.68 10.76
N ILE A 201 -5.60 14.79 11.69
CA ILE A 201 -4.97 16.07 12.03
C ILE A 201 -4.29 16.69 10.81
N ILE A 202 -3.47 15.92 10.07
CA ILE A 202 -2.78 16.41 8.87
C ILE A 202 -3.77 16.90 7.82
N VAL A 203 -4.82 16.12 7.54
CA VAL A 203 -5.86 16.49 6.58
C VAL A 203 -6.57 17.77 7.00
N LEU A 204 -6.90 17.94 8.28
CA LEU A 204 -7.53 19.16 8.79
C LEU A 204 -6.61 20.38 8.65
N ILE A 205 -5.32 20.22 8.95
CA ILE A 205 -4.33 21.29 8.77
C ILE A 205 -4.19 21.65 7.29
N SER A 206 -4.09 20.64 6.41
CA SER A 206 -4.01 20.85 4.96
C SER A 206 -5.27 21.52 4.41
N LEU A 207 -6.45 21.08 4.83
CA LEU A 207 -7.72 21.68 4.43
C LEU A 207 -7.80 23.15 4.87
N ARG A 208 -7.42 23.45 6.12
CA ARG A 208 -7.32 24.83 6.61
C ARG A 208 -6.37 25.66 5.75
N GLU A 209 -5.19 25.13 5.41
CA GLU A 209 -4.23 25.81 4.54
C GLU A 209 -4.82 26.09 3.15
N TRP A 210 -5.51 25.11 2.54
CA TRP A 210 -6.15 25.29 1.23
C TRP A 210 -7.24 26.34 1.25
N ILE A 211 -8.08 26.36 2.30
CA ILE A 211 -9.13 27.37 2.48
C ILE A 211 -8.51 28.77 2.62
N LEU A 212 -7.44 28.91 3.41
CA LEU A 212 -6.76 30.20 3.59
C LEU A 212 -6.08 30.70 2.30
N LEU A 213 -5.51 29.80 1.51
CA LEU A 213 -4.90 30.11 0.22
C LEU A 213 -5.96 30.52 -0.82
N LEU A 214 -7.05 29.77 -0.92
CA LEU A 214 -8.17 30.07 -1.83
C LEU A 214 -8.88 31.38 -1.45
N ALA A 215 -9.03 31.65 -0.15
CA ALA A 215 -9.58 32.90 0.37
C ALA A 215 -8.60 34.09 0.28
N ARG A 216 -7.38 33.89 -0.27
CA ARG A 216 -6.30 34.90 -0.36
C ARG A 216 -5.93 35.56 0.97
N ARG A 217 -6.20 34.87 2.10
CA ARG A 217 -5.82 35.33 3.45
C ARG A 217 -4.37 35.00 3.80
N LYS A 218 -3.71 34.17 2.97
CA LYS A 218 -2.31 33.78 3.12
C LYS A 218 -1.60 33.89 1.76
N ILE A 219 -0.38 34.40 1.77
CA ILE A 219 0.46 34.51 0.57
C ILE A 219 1.00 33.12 0.22
N ALA A 220 0.87 32.73 -1.04
CA ALA A 220 1.46 31.50 -1.54
C ALA A 220 2.97 31.73 -1.76
N GLU A 221 3.79 31.40 -0.77
CA GLU A 221 5.24 31.36 -0.96
C GLU A 221 5.68 30.00 -1.49
N LEU A 222 6.41 29.99 -2.62
CA LEU A 222 7.09 28.81 -3.14
C LEU A 222 8.57 28.87 -2.77
N ARG A 223 9.09 27.73 -2.30
CA ARG A 223 10.53 27.48 -2.13
C ARG A 223 11.06 26.45 -3.14
N GLU A 224 10.22 26.07 -4.10
CA GLU A 224 10.56 25.11 -5.15
C GLU A 224 11.28 25.82 -6.30
N THR A 225 12.08 25.08 -7.07
CA THR A 225 12.72 25.61 -8.26
C THR A 225 11.67 26.08 -9.27
N PRO A 226 11.88 27.22 -9.95
CA PRO A 226 10.91 27.74 -10.89
C PRO A 226 10.67 26.72 -12.02
N PRO A 227 9.42 26.47 -12.42
CA PRO A 227 9.13 25.53 -13.48
C PRO A 227 9.71 26.02 -14.82
N THR A 228 10.39 25.13 -15.55
CA THR A 228 10.83 25.37 -16.92
C THR A 228 9.66 25.12 -17.87
N TRP A 229 9.15 26.20 -18.45
CA TRP A 229 8.04 26.12 -19.39
C TRP A 229 8.53 25.70 -20.77
N LEU A 230 7.87 24.71 -21.37
CA LEU A 230 8.11 24.39 -22.78
C LEU A 230 7.59 25.53 -23.67
N PRO A 231 8.26 25.82 -24.80
CA PRO A 231 7.77 26.77 -25.78
C PRO A 231 6.39 26.38 -26.33
N ASP A 232 5.56 27.37 -26.70
CA ASP A 232 4.19 27.16 -27.15
C ASP A 232 4.06 26.23 -28.38
N TYR A 233 5.09 26.17 -29.24
CA TYR A 233 5.11 25.28 -30.40
C TYR A 233 5.17 23.78 -30.02
N ALA A 234 5.85 23.42 -28.93
CA ALA A 234 5.93 22.03 -28.45
C ALA A 234 4.61 21.55 -27.81
N ILE A 235 3.81 22.48 -27.30
CA ILE A 235 2.47 22.22 -26.74
C ILE A 235 1.43 22.09 -27.88
N ALA A 236 1.64 22.79 -29.00
CA ALA A 236 0.74 22.74 -30.16
C ALA A 236 0.81 21.39 -30.89
N GLU A 237 2.01 20.80 -30.99
CA GLU A 237 2.27 19.52 -31.65
C GLU A 237 1.63 18.32 -30.92
N THR A 238 1.37 18.48 -29.62
CA THR A 238 0.84 17.41 -28.76
C THR A 238 -0.66 17.42 -28.59
N ARG A 239 -1.44 18.33 -29.19
CA ARG A 239 -2.92 18.30 -29.08
C ARG A 239 -3.49 17.10 -29.85
N PRO A 240 -3.78 15.94 -29.20
CA PRO A 240 -4.51 14.89 -29.88
C PRO A 240 -5.96 15.38 -29.93
N ALA A 241 -6.76 14.92 -30.87
CA ALA A 241 -8.19 15.19 -30.84
C ALA A 241 -8.79 14.64 -29.52
N ASN A 242 -8.98 15.52 -28.53
CA ASN A 242 -9.22 15.18 -27.11
C ASN A 242 -10.40 14.25 -26.88
N ILE A 243 -11.36 14.19 -27.80
CA ILE A 243 -12.55 13.35 -27.68
C ILE A 243 -12.23 11.91 -28.12
N ALA A 244 -11.52 11.74 -29.24
CA ALA A 244 -11.18 10.41 -29.75
C ALA A 244 -10.21 9.68 -28.81
N SER A 245 -9.24 10.40 -28.24
CA SER A 245 -8.32 9.82 -27.24
C SER A 245 -9.04 9.44 -25.95
N LEU A 246 -9.95 10.29 -25.44
CA LEU A 246 -10.74 9.97 -24.24
C LEU A 246 -11.71 8.79 -24.48
N VAL A 247 -12.33 8.71 -25.66
CA VAL A 247 -13.19 7.59 -26.04
C VAL A 247 -12.38 6.31 -26.17
N ALA A 248 -11.19 6.35 -26.78
CA ALA A 248 -10.31 5.20 -26.88
C ALA A 248 -9.83 4.73 -25.49
N LEU A 249 -9.47 5.67 -24.61
CA LEU A 249 -9.06 5.34 -23.25
C LEU A 249 -10.22 4.76 -22.43
N GLY A 250 -11.43 5.31 -22.59
CA GLY A 250 -12.65 4.81 -21.96
C GLY A 250 -13.02 3.41 -22.46
N PHE A 251 -12.96 3.18 -23.77
CA PHE A 251 -13.19 1.86 -24.36
C PHE A 251 -12.16 0.82 -23.89
N ALA A 252 -10.88 1.20 -23.83
CA ALA A 252 -9.82 0.34 -23.31
C ALA A 252 -10.05 0.01 -21.82
N LEU A 253 -10.46 0.98 -21.01
CA LEU A 253 -10.80 0.76 -19.59
C LEU A 253 -11.99 -0.18 -19.43
N ILE A 254 -13.03 -0.02 -20.26
CA ILE A 254 -14.20 -0.91 -20.26
C ILE A 254 -13.80 -2.34 -20.66
N LYS A 255 -12.92 -2.50 -21.66
CA LYS A 255 -12.38 -3.81 -22.05
C LYS A 255 -11.52 -4.46 -20.96
N GLU A 256 -10.74 -3.68 -20.23
CA GLU A 256 -9.91 -4.21 -19.14
C GLU A 256 -10.77 -4.63 -17.93
N VAL A 257 -11.77 -3.82 -17.57
CA VAL A 257 -12.67 -4.11 -16.44
C VAL A 257 -13.60 -5.28 -16.73
N SER A 258 -14.13 -5.38 -17.96
CA SER A 258 -14.94 -6.53 -18.39
C SER A 258 -14.11 -7.81 -18.49
N GLY A 259 -12.81 -7.69 -18.75
CA GLY A 259 -11.89 -8.82 -18.93
C GLY A 259 -11.81 -9.31 -20.37
N GLU A 260 -12.49 -8.66 -21.32
CA GLU A 260 -12.33 -8.94 -22.76
C GLU A 260 -10.89 -8.79 -23.23
N ALA A 261 -10.14 -7.84 -22.66
CA ALA A 261 -8.73 -7.64 -23.02
C ALA A 261 -7.85 -8.87 -22.72
N HIS A 262 -8.20 -9.69 -21.73
CA HIS A 262 -7.51 -10.94 -21.44
C HIS A 262 -7.85 -12.04 -22.45
N LEU A 263 -9.10 -12.07 -22.91
CA LEU A 263 -9.56 -12.99 -23.96
C LEU A 263 -8.90 -12.66 -25.30
N ASP A 264 -8.89 -11.39 -25.68
CA ASP A 264 -8.25 -10.90 -26.91
C ASP A 264 -6.76 -11.24 -26.95
N ARG A 265 -6.05 -11.06 -25.83
CA ARG A 265 -4.63 -11.44 -25.69
C ARG A 265 -4.43 -12.95 -25.81
N ALA A 266 -5.32 -13.77 -25.24
CA ALA A 266 -5.26 -15.22 -25.33
C ALA A 266 -5.52 -15.72 -26.76
N GLN A 267 -6.49 -15.11 -27.46
CA GLN A 267 -6.78 -15.40 -28.87
C GLN A 267 -5.63 -14.95 -29.79
N GLN A 268 -5.06 -13.76 -29.56
CA GLN A 268 -3.93 -13.25 -30.35
C GLN A 268 -2.65 -14.07 -30.18
N ALA A 269 -2.36 -14.54 -28.96
CA ALA A 269 -1.21 -15.41 -28.70
C ALA A 269 -1.26 -16.71 -29.53
N GLN A 270 -2.45 -17.24 -29.79
CA GLN A 270 -2.64 -18.42 -30.64
C GLN A 270 -2.60 -18.10 -32.14
N SER A 271 -2.98 -16.88 -32.54
CA SER A 271 -2.86 -16.42 -33.93
C SER A 271 -1.42 -16.09 -34.36
N CYS A 272 -0.53 -15.80 -33.40
CA CYS A 272 0.89 -15.53 -33.61
C CYS A 272 1.78 -16.80 -33.57
N GLU A 273 1.23 -17.98 -33.82
CA GLU A 273 2.05 -19.17 -34.10
C GLU A 273 2.71 -19.01 -35.49
N CYS A 274 4.04 -18.79 -35.49
CA CYS A 274 4.88 -18.76 -36.69
C CYS A 274 4.62 -20.00 -37.58
N GLU A 275 4.76 -19.86 -38.89
CA GLU A 275 4.56 -20.95 -39.87
C GLU A 275 5.31 -22.24 -39.52
N THR A 276 6.47 -22.14 -38.86
CA THR A 276 7.26 -23.27 -38.35
C THR A 276 6.54 -24.14 -37.31
N HIS A 277 5.57 -23.61 -36.56
CA HIS A 277 4.76 -24.38 -35.61
C HIS A 277 3.56 -25.08 -36.26
N LYS A 278 3.07 -24.62 -37.42
CA LYS A 278 1.98 -25.28 -38.16
C LYS A 278 2.42 -26.63 -38.73
N GLU A 279 3.67 -26.73 -39.19
CA GLU A 279 4.26 -27.99 -39.68
C GLU A 279 4.49 -29.01 -38.56
N LEU A 280 4.89 -28.56 -37.36
CA LEU A 280 5.09 -29.43 -36.19
C LEU A 280 3.76 -29.85 -35.54
N ALA A 281 2.74 -28.99 -35.56
CA ALA A 281 1.39 -29.30 -35.09
C ALA A 281 0.70 -30.36 -35.97
N ALA A 282 0.94 -30.31 -37.30
CA ALA A 282 0.42 -31.31 -38.24
C ALA A 282 1.01 -32.72 -38.03
N THR A 283 2.23 -32.82 -37.48
CA THR A 283 2.89 -34.09 -37.18
C THR A 283 2.62 -34.60 -35.76
N THR A 284 2.19 -33.75 -34.83
CA THR A 284 1.92 -34.10 -33.42
C THR A 284 0.43 -34.17 -33.06
N GLY A 285 -0.48 -33.86 -34.00
CA GLY A 285 -1.92 -33.91 -33.75
C GLY A 285 -2.43 -32.82 -32.82
N ALA A 286 -1.68 -31.73 -32.66
CA ALA A 286 -2.10 -30.60 -31.84
C ALA A 286 -3.21 -29.81 -32.57
N VAL A 287 -4.45 -29.97 -32.12
CA VAL A 287 -5.62 -29.26 -32.66
C VAL A 287 -5.64 -27.83 -32.15
N ALA A 288 -5.78 -26.86 -33.07
CA ALA A 288 -6.00 -25.46 -32.71
C ALA A 288 -7.26 -25.34 -31.82
N LYS A 289 -7.12 -24.70 -30.65
CA LYS A 289 -8.21 -24.56 -29.68
C LYS A 289 -9.32 -23.71 -30.29
N THR A 290 -10.56 -24.14 -30.12
CA THR A 290 -11.74 -23.37 -30.56
C THR A 290 -11.94 -22.16 -29.64
N GLU A 291 -12.53 -21.06 -30.13
CA GLU A 291 -12.81 -19.86 -29.32
C GLU A 291 -13.54 -20.16 -28.00
N GLN A 292 -14.46 -21.13 -28.03
CA GLN A 292 -15.18 -21.60 -26.83
C GLN A 292 -14.24 -22.24 -25.79
N GLN A 293 -13.24 -22.99 -26.24
CA GLN A 293 -12.26 -23.62 -25.35
C GLN A 293 -11.33 -22.56 -24.73
N ILE A 294 -10.96 -21.54 -25.51
CA ILE A 294 -10.16 -20.39 -25.02
C ILE A 294 -10.94 -19.61 -23.96
N TYR A 295 -12.24 -19.37 -24.19
CA TYR A 295 -13.11 -18.69 -23.23
C TYR A 295 -13.18 -19.44 -21.89
N VAL A 296 -13.40 -20.76 -21.92
CA VAL A 296 -13.48 -21.59 -20.71
C VAL A 296 -12.15 -21.57 -19.95
N GLU A 297 -11.03 -21.79 -20.63
CA GLU A 297 -9.69 -21.81 -20.00
C GLU A 297 -9.30 -20.46 -19.40
N THR A 298 -9.55 -19.36 -20.12
CA THR A 298 -9.24 -18.00 -19.64
C THR A 298 -10.11 -17.64 -18.43
N THR A 299 -11.37 -18.06 -18.44
CA THR A 299 -12.31 -17.85 -17.32
C THR A 299 -11.92 -18.70 -16.12
N GLU A 300 -11.55 -19.96 -16.32
CA GLU A 300 -11.11 -20.86 -15.26
C GLU A 300 -9.80 -20.37 -14.61
N GLN A 301 -8.83 -19.89 -15.40
CA GLN A 301 -7.62 -19.27 -14.85
C GLN A 301 -7.92 -17.99 -14.03
N ARG A 302 -8.95 -17.22 -14.41
CA ARG A 302 -9.36 -16.02 -13.66
C ARG A 302 -9.97 -16.36 -12.29
N PHE A 303 -10.77 -17.41 -12.20
CA PHE A 303 -11.53 -17.74 -10.99
C PHE A 303 -10.89 -18.83 -10.11
N ASN A 304 -10.19 -19.80 -10.70
CA ASN A 304 -9.58 -20.95 -10.01
C ASN A 304 -8.04 -20.89 -10.00
N GLY A 305 -7.42 -20.01 -10.78
CA GLY A 305 -5.96 -19.88 -10.86
C GLY A 305 -5.37 -19.31 -9.57
N ILE A 306 -4.92 -20.18 -8.67
CA ILE A 306 -4.03 -19.79 -7.57
C ILE A 306 -2.72 -19.31 -8.22
N ARG A 307 -2.56 -17.99 -8.37
CA ARG A 307 -1.28 -17.38 -8.80
C ARG A 307 -0.25 -17.58 -7.70
N ARG A 308 0.34 -18.77 -7.63
CA ARG A 308 1.59 -18.99 -6.92
C ARG A 308 2.68 -18.37 -7.77
N CYS A 309 3.02 -17.12 -7.47
CA CYS A 309 4.31 -16.58 -7.87
C CYS A 309 5.36 -17.35 -7.06
N CYS A 310 6.11 -18.24 -7.72
CA CYS A 310 7.39 -18.70 -7.22
C CYS A 310 8.41 -17.55 -7.24
#